data_AF-A0A1I6HYX7-F1
#
_entry.id   AF-A0A1I6HYX7-F1
#
_cell.length_a   1.000
_cell.length_b   1.000
_cell.length_c   1.000
_cell.angle_alpha   90.00
_cell.angle_beta   90.00
_cell.angle_gamma   90.00
#
_symmetry.space_group_name_H-M   'P 1'
#
loop_
_entity.id
_entity.type
_entity.pdbx_description
1 polymer ?
#
loop_
_entity_poly.entity_id
_entity_poly.type
_entity_poly.pdbx_seq_one_letter_code
_entity_poly.pdbx_strand_id
1 'polypeptide(L)'
;MKKRFIILSICTMIILVSCFHTSNKKVSLPDYVDLDTLPENYSISNAKDDNCVVFEDQFLVSGESQWNTFLNLRDNEQAATIRIANCYLNDDKVYLQDLSFDGSSYSVKEKNEKEKQYSDIVNISLHFFHKDVRPMPHPVRRHSIVAS
;
A
#
# COMPACT_ATOMS: atom_id res chain seq x y z
N MET A 1 -35.25 51.25 11.25
CA MET A 1 -34.72 50.27 12.23
C MET A 1 -34.62 48.83 11.68
N LYS A 2 -34.49 48.61 10.36
CA LYS A 2 -34.47 47.25 9.76
C LYS A 2 -33.08 46.81 9.23
N LYS A 3 -32.15 47.74 9.05
CA LYS A 3 -30.81 47.46 8.48
C LYS A 3 -29.76 47.03 9.51
N ARG A 4 -29.99 47.32 10.80
CA ARG A 4 -29.05 46.95 11.90
C ARG A 4 -29.22 45.52 12.40
N PHE A 5 -30.38 44.89 12.15
CA PHE A 5 -30.66 43.50 12.52
C PHE A 5 -30.13 42.47 11.51
N ILE A 6 -29.96 42.86 10.25
CA ILE A 6 -29.44 41.96 9.20
C ILE A 6 -27.94 41.69 9.43
N ILE A 7 -27.20 42.67 9.92
CA ILE A 7 -25.75 42.58 10.12
C ILE A 7 -25.40 41.62 11.28
N LEU A 8 -26.23 41.54 12.34
CA LEU A 8 -25.98 40.64 13.47
C LEU A 8 -26.21 39.15 13.14
N SER A 9 -27.06 38.84 12.16
CA SER A 9 -27.41 37.45 11.80
C SER A 9 -26.35 36.79 10.91
N ILE A 10 -25.63 37.60 10.12
CA ILE A 10 -24.58 37.09 9.21
C ILE A 10 -23.30 36.75 9.98
N CYS A 11 -22.99 37.47 11.07
CA CYS A 11 -21.79 37.21 11.87
C CYS A 11 -21.85 35.89 12.67
N THR A 12 -23.03 35.39 13.01
CA THR A 12 -23.18 34.13 13.78
C THR A 12 -23.00 32.87 12.95
N MET A 13 -23.17 32.92 11.62
CA MET A 13 -23.00 31.76 10.73
C MET A 13 -21.54 31.49 10.33
N ILE A 14 -20.62 32.40 10.61
CA ILE A 14 -19.21 32.28 10.17
C ILE A 14 -18.34 31.54 11.21
N ILE A 15 -18.82 31.35 12.45
CA ILE A 15 -17.98 30.87 13.56
C ILE A 15 -18.02 29.34 13.77
N LEU A 16 -18.95 28.61 13.13
CA LEU A 16 -19.08 27.15 13.32
C LEU A 16 -18.36 26.29 12.27
N VAL A 17 -17.62 26.90 11.34
CA VAL A 17 -16.73 26.17 10.41
C VAL A 17 -15.30 26.20 10.96
N SER A 18 -15.13 25.86 12.24
CA SER A 18 -13.84 25.36 12.71
C SER A 18 -13.68 23.96 12.13
N CYS A 19 -13.19 23.92 10.88
CA CYS A 19 -12.65 22.72 10.28
C CYS A 19 -11.73 22.05 11.31
N PHE A 20 -12.15 20.90 11.82
CA PHE A 20 -11.20 19.90 12.29
C PHE A 20 -10.35 19.51 11.09
N HIS A 21 -9.32 20.31 10.81
CA HIS A 21 -8.25 19.89 9.93
C HIS A 21 -7.35 18.97 10.76
N THR A 22 -7.88 17.77 11.03
CA THR A 22 -7.03 16.65 11.38
C THR A 22 -6.17 16.43 10.14
N SER A 23 -4.95 16.95 10.17
CA SER A 23 -3.89 16.62 9.22
C SER A 23 -3.59 15.13 9.39
N ASN A 24 -4.47 14.27 8.87
CA ASN A 24 -4.08 12.93 8.47
C ASN A 24 -3.03 13.17 7.39
N LYS A 25 -1.75 13.08 7.78
CA LYS A 25 -0.68 12.89 6.80
C LYS A 25 -1.12 11.68 5.99
N LYS A 26 -1.60 11.91 4.78
CA LYS A 26 -1.92 10.85 3.83
C LYS A 26 -0.55 10.24 3.51
N VAL A 27 -0.22 9.13 4.18
CA VAL A 27 1.01 8.40 3.89
C VAL A 27 0.87 7.94 2.45
N SER A 28 1.66 8.54 1.56
CA SER A 28 1.75 8.13 0.16
C SER A 28 2.71 6.95 0.05
N LEU A 29 2.45 6.04 -0.88
CA LEU A 29 3.39 4.98 -1.21
C LEU A 29 4.68 5.58 -1.79
N PRO A 30 5.83 4.89 -1.64
CA PRO A 30 7.08 5.34 -2.23
C PRO A 30 7.02 5.35 -3.76
N ASP A 31 7.77 6.28 -4.36
CA ASP A 31 8.00 6.33 -5.80
C ASP A 31 9.30 5.55 -6.10
N TYR A 32 9.16 4.31 -6.56
CA TYR A 32 10.29 3.42 -6.77
C TYR A 32 10.95 3.69 -8.13
N VAL A 33 12.29 3.72 -8.15
CA VAL A 33 13.04 3.64 -9.41
C VAL A 33 12.77 2.31 -10.10
N ASP A 34 12.86 2.26 -11.43
CA ASP A 34 12.60 1.03 -12.19
C ASP A 34 13.54 -0.12 -11.75
N LEU A 35 13.01 -1.34 -11.60
CA LEU A 35 13.73 -2.55 -11.18
C LEU A 35 15.00 -2.78 -12.01
N ASP A 36 14.93 -2.52 -13.32
CA ASP A 36 16.04 -2.77 -14.25
C ASP A 36 17.19 -1.76 -14.05
N THR A 37 16.95 -0.66 -13.33
CA THR A 37 17.96 0.38 -13.01
C THR A 37 18.67 0.15 -11.67
N LEU A 38 18.19 -0.79 -10.86
CA LEU A 38 18.80 -1.09 -9.57
C LEU A 38 20.19 -1.72 -9.74
N PRO A 39 21.16 -1.34 -8.89
CA PRO A 39 22.52 -1.86 -8.97
C PRO A 39 22.57 -3.38 -8.74
N GLU A 40 23.56 -4.05 -9.31
CA GLU A 40 23.70 -5.51 -9.18
C GLU A 40 23.89 -5.97 -7.73
N ASN A 41 24.50 -5.14 -6.88
CA ASN A 41 24.74 -5.40 -5.47
C ASN A 41 23.64 -4.85 -4.54
N TYR A 42 22.42 -4.66 -5.06
CA TYR A 42 21.29 -4.19 -4.25
C TYR A 42 20.98 -5.18 -3.12
N SER A 43 21.01 -4.70 -1.88
CA SER A 43 20.90 -5.53 -0.68
C SER A 43 19.56 -5.39 0.05
N ILE A 44 19.32 -6.22 1.06
CA ILE A 44 18.18 -6.07 1.97
C ILE A 44 18.23 -4.75 2.74
N SER A 45 19.42 -4.24 3.07
CA SER A 45 19.53 -2.91 3.70
C SER A 45 19.00 -1.83 2.76
N ASN A 46 19.40 -1.87 1.48
CA ASN A 46 18.89 -0.94 0.47
C ASN A 46 17.36 -1.06 0.33
N ALA A 47 16.81 -2.27 0.31
CA ALA A 47 15.37 -2.48 0.25
C ALA A 47 14.63 -1.82 1.42
N LYS A 48 15.18 -1.93 2.65
CA LYS A 48 14.62 -1.29 3.84
C LYS A 48 14.70 0.23 3.75
N ASP A 49 15.85 0.77 3.32
CA ASP A 49 16.07 2.21 3.16
C ASP A 49 15.14 2.82 2.09
N ASP A 50 14.87 2.07 1.03
CA ASP A 50 13.95 2.44 -0.05
C ASP A 50 12.47 2.20 0.31
N ASN A 51 12.16 1.82 1.55
CA ASN A 51 10.81 1.54 2.02
C ASN A 51 10.10 0.43 1.22
N CYS A 52 10.83 -0.60 0.82
CA CYS A 52 10.24 -1.83 0.28
C CYS A 52 9.53 -2.61 1.40
N VAL A 53 8.55 -3.44 1.01
CA VAL A 53 7.98 -4.48 1.88
C VAL A 53 8.93 -5.66 1.86
N VAL A 54 9.57 -5.94 2.99
CA VAL A 54 10.63 -6.96 3.07
C VAL A 54 10.11 -8.19 3.79
N PHE A 55 10.23 -9.35 3.13
CA PHE A 55 10.01 -10.65 3.73
C PHE A 55 11.34 -11.40 3.85
N GLU A 56 11.56 -11.97 5.03
CA GLU A 56 12.67 -12.89 5.31
C GLU A 56 12.07 -14.23 5.71
N ASP A 57 12.35 -15.30 4.95
CA ASP A 57 11.75 -16.63 5.17
C ASP A 57 10.21 -16.57 5.33
N GLN A 58 9.56 -15.79 4.46
CA GLN A 58 8.10 -15.59 4.45
C GLN A 58 7.55 -14.76 5.64
N PHE A 59 8.39 -14.23 6.51
CA PHE A 59 7.99 -13.33 7.59
C PHE A 59 8.19 -11.87 7.17
N LEU A 60 7.15 -11.04 7.35
CA LEU A 60 7.27 -9.60 7.15
C LEU A 60 8.22 -9.01 8.21
N VAL A 61 9.36 -8.49 7.78
CA VAL A 61 10.40 -7.90 8.66
C VAL A 61 10.57 -6.39 8.48
N SER A 62 10.03 -5.81 7.40
CA SER A 62 10.01 -4.36 7.18
C SER A 62 8.91 -3.96 6.20
N GLY A 63 8.49 -2.70 6.24
CA GLY A 63 7.54 -2.13 5.27
C GLY A 63 6.06 -2.32 5.62
N GLU A 64 5.73 -2.61 6.88
CA GLU A 64 4.35 -2.81 7.33
C GLU A 64 3.44 -1.62 7.01
N SER A 65 3.95 -0.39 7.14
CA SER A 65 3.20 0.82 6.79
C SER A 65 2.85 0.87 5.30
N GLN A 66 3.80 0.50 4.43
CA GLN A 66 3.61 0.47 2.97
C GLN A 66 2.63 -0.63 2.59
N TRP A 67 2.78 -1.82 3.19
CA TRP A 67 1.85 -2.93 3.00
C TRP A 67 0.41 -2.55 3.39
N ASN A 68 0.21 -2.01 4.59
CA ASN A 68 -1.12 -1.58 5.05
C ASN A 68 -1.70 -0.44 4.20
N THR A 69 -0.85 0.49 3.73
CA THR A 69 -1.28 1.57 2.84
C THR A 69 -1.72 1.02 1.49
N PHE A 70 -0.96 0.08 0.91
CA PHE A 70 -1.32 -0.60 -0.33
C PHE A 70 -2.67 -1.32 -0.21
N LEU A 71 -2.87 -2.09 0.87
CA LEU A 71 -4.14 -2.80 1.11
C LEU A 71 -5.31 -1.82 1.25
N ASN A 72 -5.12 -0.71 1.97
CA ASN A 72 -6.14 0.32 2.12
C ASN A 72 -6.47 0.99 0.78
N LEU A 73 -5.47 1.36 -0.03
CA LEU A 73 -5.71 1.94 -1.36
C LEU A 73 -6.46 0.95 -2.25
N ARG A 74 -6.04 -0.32 -2.26
CA ARG A 74 -6.74 -1.39 -2.96
C ARG A 74 -8.19 -1.54 -2.52
N ASP A 75 -8.48 -1.56 -1.22
CA ASP A 75 -9.85 -1.67 -0.70
C ASP A 75 -10.74 -0.48 -1.07
N ASN A 76 -10.13 0.65 -1.43
CA ASN A 76 -10.81 1.83 -1.96
C ASN A 76 -10.73 1.92 -3.50
N GLU A 77 -10.39 0.82 -4.19
CA GLU A 77 -10.27 0.74 -5.65
C GLU A 77 -9.30 1.78 -6.24
N GLN A 78 -8.30 2.18 -5.46
CA GLN A 78 -7.29 3.16 -5.86
C GLN A 78 -6.03 2.45 -6.34
N ALA A 79 -5.49 2.92 -7.46
CA ALA A 79 -4.24 2.42 -7.99
C ALA A 79 -3.11 2.61 -6.96
N ALA A 80 -2.26 1.58 -6.84
CA ALA A 80 -1.20 1.52 -5.84
C ALA A 80 -0.09 0.59 -6.32
N THR A 81 1.16 0.90 -5.96
CA THR A 81 2.31 0.05 -6.25
C THR A 81 3.23 -0.01 -5.04
N ILE A 82 3.69 -1.21 -4.70
CA ILE A 82 4.73 -1.45 -3.70
C ILE A 82 5.82 -2.34 -4.29
N ARG A 83 7.05 -2.14 -3.83
CA ARG A 83 8.15 -3.07 -4.09
C ARG A 83 8.25 -4.08 -2.97
N ILE A 84 8.24 -5.35 -3.33
CA ILE A 84 8.45 -6.49 -2.43
C ILE A 84 9.88 -6.98 -2.60
N ALA A 85 10.58 -7.15 -1.48
CA ALA A 85 11.89 -7.77 -1.42
C ALA A 85 11.82 -9.05 -0.60
N ASN A 86 12.13 -10.19 -1.21
CA ASN A 86 12.20 -11.47 -0.53
C ASN A 86 13.67 -11.91 -0.38
N CYS A 87 14.04 -12.38 0.80
CA CYS A 87 15.28 -13.13 1.03
C CYS A 87 14.99 -14.40 1.83
N TYR A 88 15.87 -15.39 1.69
CA TYR A 88 15.76 -16.68 2.35
C TYR A 88 17.04 -16.96 3.14
N LEU A 89 16.95 -17.60 4.31
CA LEU A 89 18.12 -17.80 5.20
C LEU A 89 19.29 -18.57 4.56
N ASN A 90 19.03 -19.34 3.49
CA ASN A 90 20.04 -20.11 2.77
C ASN A 90 20.39 -19.50 1.39
N ASP A 91 20.00 -18.26 1.13
CA ASP A 91 20.24 -17.57 -0.14
C ASP A 91 20.69 -16.13 0.10
N ASP A 92 21.88 -15.79 -0.40
CA ASP A 92 22.45 -14.45 -0.29
C ASP A 92 21.80 -13.45 -1.27
N LYS A 93 20.84 -13.91 -2.10
CA LYS A 93 20.15 -13.09 -3.08
C LYS A 93 18.90 -12.44 -2.53
N VAL A 94 18.62 -11.25 -3.07
CA VAL A 94 17.35 -10.55 -2.89
C VAL A 94 16.52 -10.69 -4.16
N TYR A 95 15.30 -11.17 -4.01
CA TYR A 95 14.33 -11.26 -5.09
C TYR A 95 13.40 -10.05 -5.00
N LEU A 96 13.43 -9.20 -6.04
CA LEU A 96 12.69 -7.94 -6.09
C LEU A 96 11.56 -8.01 -7.11
N GLN A 97 10.38 -7.56 -6.69
CA GLN A 97 9.19 -7.56 -7.52
C GLN A 97 8.33 -6.33 -7.21
N ASP A 98 7.79 -5.69 -8.24
CA ASP A 98 6.83 -4.62 -8.08
C ASP A 98 5.43 -5.20 -8.19
N LEU A 99 4.66 -5.08 -7.09
CA LEU A 99 3.24 -5.43 -7.04
C LEU A 99 2.44 -4.15 -7.26
N SER A 100 1.68 -4.12 -8.35
CA SER A 100 0.76 -3.02 -8.65
C SER A 100 -0.69 -3.50 -8.61
N PHE A 101 -1.58 -2.58 -8.27
CA PHE A 101 -3.02 -2.69 -8.42
C PHE A 101 -3.50 -1.45 -9.17
N ASP A 102 -4.34 -1.63 -10.19
CA ASP A 102 -4.79 -0.53 -11.05
C ASP A 102 -6.20 0.00 -10.69
N GLY A 103 -6.82 -0.55 -9.65
CA GLY A 103 -8.22 -0.32 -9.28
C GLY A 103 -9.13 -1.52 -9.57
N SER A 104 -8.67 -2.49 -10.36
CA SER A 104 -9.44 -3.66 -10.78
C SER A 104 -8.61 -4.95 -10.73
N SER A 105 -7.42 -4.93 -11.29
CA SER A 105 -6.51 -6.06 -11.42
C SER A 105 -5.15 -5.77 -10.80
N TYR A 106 -4.39 -6.84 -10.61
CA TYR A 106 -3.03 -6.75 -10.12
C TYR A 106 -2.04 -7.10 -11.20
N SER A 107 -0.86 -6.52 -11.09
CA SER A 107 0.29 -6.90 -11.89
C SER A 107 1.53 -7.10 -11.04
N VAL A 108 2.38 -8.01 -11.50
CA VAL A 108 3.68 -8.28 -10.91
C VAL A 108 4.74 -8.10 -11.98
N LYS A 109 5.67 -7.18 -11.74
CA LYS A 109 6.88 -7.00 -12.56
C LYS A 109 8.08 -7.54 -11.80
N GLU A 110 8.89 -8.36 -12.45
CA GLU A 110 10.17 -8.84 -11.94
C GLU A 110 11.29 -8.30 -12.85
N LYS A 111 12.52 -8.21 -12.32
CA LYS A 111 13.66 -7.69 -13.09
C LYS A 111 13.87 -8.51 -14.37
N ASN A 112 14.00 -7.84 -15.51
CA ASN A 112 14.13 -8.46 -16.85
C ASN A 112 12.99 -9.40 -17.29
N GLU A 113 11.87 -9.48 -16.57
CA GLU A 113 10.74 -10.31 -16.97
C GLU A 113 9.60 -9.46 -17.54
N LYS A 114 8.72 -10.11 -18.30
CA LYS A 114 7.46 -9.50 -18.71
C LYS A 114 6.53 -9.43 -17.50
N GLU A 115 5.85 -8.30 -17.37
CA GLU A 115 4.81 -8.09 -16.37
C GLU A 115 3.70 -9.15 -16.51
N LYS A 116 3.32 -9.75 -15.38
CA LYS A 116 2.29 -10.78 -15.27
C LYS A 116 1.04 -10.16 -14.64
N GLN A 117 -0.14 -10.51 -15.15
CA GLN A 117 -1.43 -9.96 -14.72
C GLN A 117 -2.24 -11.00 -13.96
N TYR A 118 -2.93 -10.58 -12.90
CA TYR A 118 -3.72 -11.43 -12.02
C TYR A 118 -5.05 -10.76 -11.68
N SER A 119 -6.12 -11.55 -11.60
CA SER A 119 -7.45 -11.08 -11.23
C SER A 119 -7.67 -10.97 -9.72
N ASP A 120 -6.82 -11.58 -8.89
CA ASP A 120 -6.96 -11.59 -7.43
C ASP A 120 -5.61 -11.77 -6.71
N ILE A 121 -5.48 -11.18 -5.51
CA ILE A 121 -4.27 -11.20 -4.68
C ILE A 121 -3.93 -12.60 -4.14
N VAL A 122 -4.94 -13.48 -4.04
CA VAL A 122 -4.75 -14.88 -3.64
C VAL A 122 -3.88 -15.62 -4.66
N ASN A 123 -4.10 -15.36 -5.95
CA ASN A 123 -3.29 -15.97 -7.02
C ASN A 123 -1.86 -15.44 -7.04
N ILE A 124 -1.65 -14.22 -6.56
CA ILE A 124 -0.33 -13.61 -6.42
C ILE A 124 0.43 -14.22 -5.24
N SER A 125 -0.26 -14.60 -4.16
CA SER A 125 0.39 -15.26 -3.02
C SER A 125 1.05 -16.58 -3.42
N LEU A 126 0.47 -17.32 -4.38
CA LEU A 126 1.09 -18.52 -4.95
C LEU A 126 2.32 -18.21 -5.82
N HIS A 127 2.35 -17.02 -6.42
CA HIS A 127 3.47 -16.53 -7.23
C HIS A 127 4.65 -16.10 -6.34
N PHE A 128 4.36 -15.50 -5.18
CA PHE A 128 5.37 -15.07 -4.22
C PHE A 128 5.92 -16.20 -3.34
N PHE A 129 5.11 -17.23 -3.03
CA PHE A 129 5.45 -18.26 -2.06
C PHE A 129 5.24 -19.65 -2.68
N HIS A 130 6.26 -20.19 -3.33
CA HIS A 130 6.17 -21.51 -3.95
C HIS A 130 6.04 -22.64 -2.90
N LYS A 131 4.86 -23.27 -2.95
CA LYS A 131 4.44 -24.64 -2.61
C LYS A 131 4.39 -25.18 -1.18
N ASP A 132 5.03 -24.60 -0.17
CA ASP A 132 4.80 -25.05 1.20
C ASP A 132 4.68 -23.85 2.15
N VAL A 133 3.49 -23.71 2.74
CA VAL A 133 3.14 -22.91 3.93
C VAL A 133 2.30 -21.62 3.69
N ARG A 134 1.40 -21.47 4.67
CA ARG A 134 0.22 -20.63 4.95
C ARG A 134 -0.11 -19.41 4.08
N PRO A 135 -1.41 -19.21 3.77
CA PRO A 135 -1.88 -18.02 3.07
C PRO A 135 -1.54 -16.75 3.86
N MET A 136 -1.22 -15.70 3.10
CA MET A 136 -1.07 -14.33 3.60
C MET A 136 -2.17 -14.02 4.63
N PRO A 137 -1.87 -13.40 5.79
CA PRO A 137 -2.92 -13.04 6.73
C PRO A 137 -3.90 -12.09 6.03
N HIS A 138 -5.08 -12.63 5.72
CA HIS A 138 -6.14 -11.86 5.10
C HIS A 138 -6.71 -10.91 6.16
N PRO A 139 -6.92 -9.63 5.84
CA PRO A 139 -7.79 -8.80 6.65
C PRO A 139 -9.16 -9.48 6.70
N VAL A 140 -9.62 -9.84 7.89
CA VAL A 140 -10.98 -10.34 8.09
C VAL A 140 -11.93 -9.28 7.55
N ARG A 141 -12.65 -9.57 6.45
CA ARG A 141 -13.76 -8.75 5.98
C ARG A 141 -14.79 -8.68 7.10
N ARG A 142 -14.71 -7.66 7.96
CA ARG A 142 -15.84 -7.28 8.80
C ARG A 142 -16.90 -6.76 7.84
N HIS A 143 -17.84 -7.62 7.50
CA HIS A 143 -19.11 -7.17 7.00
C HIS A 143 -19.70 -6.29 8.10
N SER A 144 -19.72 -4.98 7.86
CA SER A 144 -20.49 -4.05 8.67
C SER A 144 -21.95 -4.48 8.54
N ILE A 145 -22.44 -5.21 9.55
CA ILE A 145 -23.87 -5.42 9.73
C ILE A 145 -24.43 -4.04 10.07
N VAL A 146 -25.05 -3.41 9.09
CA VAL A 146 -25.93 -2.27 9.31
C VAL A 146 -27.16 -2.81 10.02
N ALA A 147 -27.23 -2.63 11.33
CA ALA A 147 -28.48 -2.81 12.07
C ALA A 147 -29.38 -1.61 11.71
N SER A 148 -30.53 -1.93 11.12
CA SER A 148 -31.65 -1.00 10.91
C SER A 148 -32.33 -0.62 12.22
#